data_AF-A0A6G3QSU8-F1
#
_entry.id   AF-A0A6G3QSU8-F1
#
_cell.length_a   1.000
_cell.length_b   1.000
_cell.length_c   1.000
_cell.angle_alpha   90.00
_cell.angle_beta   90.00
_cell.angle_gamma   90.00
#
_symmetry.space_group_name_H-M   'P 1'
#
loop_
_entity.id
_entity.type
_entity.pdbx_description
1 polymer ?
#
loop_
_entity_poly.entity_id
_entity_poly.type
_entity_poly.pdbx_seq_one_letter_code
_entity_poly.pdbx_strand_id
1 'polypeptide(L)'
;MRRARTIIALVAAAGLLTACGGSGDDDRKPAADGQGAAASSAPAADGQDEEKEEEKGTDGGDRADTTYEVTLEVGGSGGTSVYYVLGTNRTEQVSLPWKKSDSITLNSTQRKVGTIVSVVPGPVTQSDGRLAAAPCSITVDGKKVVDDPGGAEGKHICQYTLH
;
A
#
# COMPACT_ATOMS: atom_id res chain seq x y z
N MET A 1 -24.58 54.06 29.14
CA MET A 1 -24.31 53.65 30.54
C MET A 1 -22.83 53.28 30.69
N ARG A 2 -22.23 53.44 31.88
CA ARG A 2 -20.87 52.92 32.24
C ARG A 2 -20.97 51.38 32.41
N ARG A 3 -19.95 50.50 32.37
CA ARG A 3 -18.46 50.50 32.37
C ARG A 3 -18.00 49.43 31.33
N ALA A 4 -16.95 49.59 30.52
CA ALA A 4 -15.51 49.34 30.79
C ALA A 4 -15.15 47.98 31.45
N ARG A 5 -14.35 47.13 30.77
CA ARG A 5 -12.90 46.88 31.06
C ARG A 5 -12.24 45.85 30.13
N THR A 6 -11.03 46.17 29.69
CA THR A 6 -10.06 45.32 28.98
C THR A 6 -9.35 44.36 29.96
N ILE A 7 -8.75 43.27 29.48
CA ILE A 7 -7.31 42.90 29.66
C ILE A 7 -7.00 41.60 28.90
N ILE A 8 -5.80 41.56 28.28
CA ILE A 8 -5.23 40.43 27.55
C ILE A 8 -4.36 39.60 28.52
N ALA A 9 -4.32 38.28 28.34
CA ALA A 9 -3.29 37.42 28.94
C ALA A 9 -2.74 36.44 27.89
N LEU A 10 -1.52 36.70 27.40
CA LEU A 10 -0.70 35.64 26.80
C LEU A 10 -0.11 34.81 27.94
N VAL A 11 -0.17 33.48 27.82
CA VAL A 11 0.64 32.56 28.62
C VAL A 11 1.55 31.79 27.68
N ALA A 12 2.81 32.18 27.63
CA ALA A 12 3.86 31.39 27.00
C ALA A 12 4.28 30.29 27.98
N ALA A 13 4.10 29.03 27.60
CA ALA A 13 4.66 27.88 28.31
C ALA A 13 5.91 27.39 27.55
N ALA A 14 7.04 27.34 28.25
CA ALA A 14 8.31 26.85 27.74
C ALA A 14 8.87 25.77 28.67
N GLY A 15 9.54 24.77 28.08
CA GLY A 15 10.13 23.62 28.78
C GLY A 15 9.38 22.31 28.49
N LEU A 16 10.03 21.16 28.33
CA LEU A 16 11.47 20.83 28.49
C LEU A 16 11.92 19.85 27.38
N LEU A 17 13.18 19.93 26.97
CA LEU A 17 13.81 18.95 26.09
C LEU A 17 14.16 17.67 26.86
N THR A 18 13.45 16.57 26.61
CA THR A 18 13.93 15.23 26.98
C THR A 18 14.66 14.60 25.79
N ALA A 19 15.90 15.02 25.58
CA ALA A 19 16.83 14.33 24.68
C ALA A 19 17.24 13.00 25.31
N CYS A 20 16.56 11.91 24.94
CA CYS A 20 17.02 10.56 25.27
C CYS A 20 18.14 10.17 24.29
N GLY A 21 19.37 10.55 24.64
CA GLY A 21 20.56 10.13 23.91
C GLY A 21 20.87 8.66 24.17
N GLY A 22 21.18 7.92 23.10
CA GLY A 22 21.55 6.51 23.14
C GLY A 22 22.69 6.22 22.17
N SER A 23 23.85 6.86 22.38
CA SER A 23 25.08 6.46 21.71
C SER A 23 25.59 5.16 22.32
N GLY A 24 25.73 4.13 21.48
CA GLY A 24 26.36 2.86 21.82
C GLY A 24 27.33 2.48 20.70
N ASP A 25 28.55 2.98 20.78
CA ASP A 25 29.66 2.62 19.89
C ASP A 25 30.47 1.45 20.44
N ASP A 26 31.07 0.69 19.50
CA ASP A 26 32.10 -0.35 19.64
C ASP A 26 32.06 -1.30 20.86
N ASP A 27 31.92 -2.60 20.55
CA ASP A 27 33.04 -3.50 20.89
C ASP A 27 33.31 -4.49 19.75
N ARG A 28 34.56 -4.51 19.30
CA ARG A 28 35.08 -5.37 18.21
C ARG A 28 35.58 -6.70 18.76
N LYS A 29 35.55 -7.76 17.95
CA LYS A 29 36.74 -8.43 17.33
C LYS A 29 36.37 -9.82 16.73
N PRO A 30 36.97 -10.29 15.62
CA PRO A 30 36.40 -11.39 14.82
C PRO A 30 37.07 -12.76 15.05
N ALA A 31 36.46 -13.79 14.45
CA ALA A 31 37.14 -14.98 13.91
C ALA A 31 37.05 -14.89 12.37
N ALA A 32 38.14 -14.84 11.60
CA ALA A 32 39.22 -15.82 11.44
C ALA A 32 38.82 -17.01 10.54
N ASP A 33 39.07 -16.80 9.24
CA ASP A 33 39.56 -17.73 8.21
C ASP A 33 39.14 -19.22 8.25
N GLY A 34 38.46 -19.63 7.16
CA GLY A 34 38.18 -21.02 6.82
C GLY A 34 38.45 -21.30 5.34
N GLN A 35 39.72 -21.25 4.93
CA GLN A 35 40.12 -21.48 3.55
C GLN A 35 40.11 -22.98 3.20
N GLY A 36 39.36 -23.37 2.16
CA GLY A 36 39.25 -24.75 1.70
C GLY A 36 39.01 -24.83 0.20
N ALA A 37 40.09 -24.89 -0.58
CA ALA A 37 40.04 -25.10 -2.02
C ALA A 37 40.30 -26.57 -2.38
N ALA A 38 39.45 -27.15 -3.22
CA ALA A 38 39.78 -28.33 -4.03
C ALA A 38 38.92 -28.32 -5.30
N ALA A 39 39.55 -28.54 -6.45
CA ALA A 39 38.91 -28.48 -7.76
C ALA A 39 38.60 -29.87 -8.32
N SER A 40 37.61 -29.94 -9.23
CA SER A 40 37.56 -30.81 -10.41
C SER A 40 36.26 -30.51 -11.17
N SER A 41 36.09 -30.61 -12.49
CA SER A 41 36.91 -30.80 -13.69
C SER A 41 35.85 -31.09 -14.78
N ALA A 42 35.81 -30.32 -15.88
CA ALA A 42 35.01 -30.69 -17.05
C ALA A 42 35.76 -31.70 -17.95
N PRO A 43 35.06 -32.48 -18.81
CA PRO A 43 34.89 -32.11 -20.23
C PRO A 43 33.43 -32.25 -20.72
N ALA A 44 32.92 -31.49 -21.71
CA ALA A 44 33.04 -31.68 -23.18
C ALA A 44 32.63 -33.10 -23.65
N ALA A 45 31.78 -33.34 -24.65
CA ALA A 45 30.94 -32.47 -25.51
C ALA A 45 29.68 -33.30 -25.95
N ASP A 46 28.91 -33.12 -27.02
CA ASP A 46 28.96 -32.25 -28.22
C ASP A 46 27.58 -32.20 -28.94
N GLY A 47 27.45 -31.43 -30.04
CA GLY A 47 26.43 -31.63 -31.09
C GLY A 47 25.15 -30.80 -31.05
N GLN A 48 25.06 -29.79 -31.92
CA GLN A 48 23.79 -29.26 -32.43
C GLN A 48 23.99 -28.57 -33.80
N ASP A 49 23.92 -29.37 -34.85
CA ASP A 49 23.62 -28.89 -36.21
C ASP A 49 22.10 -28.69 -36.38
N GLU A 50 21.76 -28.05 -37.50
CA GLU A 50 20.40 -27.90 -38.07
C GLU A 50 19.48 -26.84 -37.45
N GLU A 51 19.73 -25.63 -37.95
CA GLU A 51 18.72 -24.65 -38.36
C GLU A 51 17.30 -25.23 -38.52
N LYS A 52 16.39 -24.82 -37.64
CA LYS A 52 14.95 -24.94 -37.86
C LYS A 52 14.30 -23.58 -37.85
N GLU A 53 14.11 -23.03 -39.05
CA GLU A 53 13.07 -22.04 -39.28
C GLU A 53 11.71 -22.71 -39.04
N GLU A 54 11.00 -22.33 -37.98
CA GLU A 54 9.55 -22.57 -37.89
C GLU A 54 8.82 -21.22 -37.87
N GLU A 55 8.16 -20.92 -38.99
CA GLU A 55 7.31 -19.73 -39.11
C GLU A 55 6.06 -19.81 -38.22
N LYS A 56 5.61 -18.62 -37.79
CA LYS A 56 4.19 -18.29 -37.53
C LYS A 56 3.40 -19.17 -36.56
N GLY A 57 3.75 -19.05 -35.28
CA GLY A 57 2.73 -18.98 -34.23
C GLY A 57 2.21 -17.54 -34.06
N THR A 58 1.13 -17.14 -34.74
CA THR A 58 0.52 -15.80 -34.53
C THR A 58 -0.32 -15.80 -33.25
N ASP A 59 0.34 -15.86 -32.10
CA ASP A 59 -0.28 -15.87 -30.77
C ASP A 59 -0.76 -14.45 -30.35
N GLY A 60 -1.65 -13.88 -31.16
CA GLY A 60 -2.16 -12.52 -31.02
C GLY A 60 -3.24 -12.33 -29.94
N GLY A 61 -3.52 -13.35 -29.12
CA GLY A 61 -4.60 -13.31 -28.14
C GLY A 61 -4.24 -12.68 -26.79
N ASP A 62 -3.03 -12.94 -26.29
CA ASP A 62 -2.71 -12.78 -24.87
C ASP A 62 -1.77 -11.59 -24.56
N ARG A 63 -1.40 -10.81 -25.59
CA ARG A 63 -0.36 -9.76 -25.54
C ARG A 63 -0.84 -8.32 -25.32
N ALA A 64 -2.13 -8.04 -25.49
CA ALA A 64 -2.66 -6.69 -25.24
C ALA A 64 -2.63 -6.39 -23.73
N ASP A 65 -2.29 -5.15 -23.34
CA ASP A 65 -2.46 -4.68 -21.97
C ASP A 65 -3.97 -4.51 -21.65
N THR A 66 -4.35 -4.57 -20.38
CA THR A 66 -5.74 -4.39 -19.94
C THR A 66 -5.82 -3.30 -18.90
N THR A 67 -6.71 -2.33 -19.11
CA THR A 67 -6.93 -1.20 -18.20
C THR A 67 -8.22 -1.41 -17.40
N TYR A 68 -8.13 -1.24 -16.08
CA TYR A 68 -9.23 -1.34 -15.14
C TYR A 68 -9.51 0.04 -14.53
N GLU A 69 -10.77 0.45 -14.52
CA GLU A 69 -11.23 1.66 -13.84
C GLU A 69 -11.54 1.34 -12.37
N VAL A 70 -10.64 1.70 -11.47
CA VAL A 70 -10.74 1.35 -10.04
C VAL A 70 -11.18 2.56 -9.23
N THR A 71 -12.13 2.34 -8.33
CA THR A 71 -12.62 3.33 -7.38
C THR A 71 -12.61 2.78 -5.97
N LEU A 72 -11.98 3.51 -5.05
CA LEU A 72 -11.91 3.25 -3.61
C LEU A 72 -12.84 4.24 -2.91
N GLU A 73 -13.67 3.75 -1.99
CA GLU A 73 -14.59 4.57 -1.19
C GLU A 73 -14.46 4.25 0.29
N VAL A 74 -14.55 5.28 1.14
CA VAL A 74 -14.54 5.17 2.60
C VAL A 74 -15.72 5.97 3.16
N GLY A 75 -16.62 5.28 3.84
CA GLY A 75 -17.79 5.86 4.50
C GLY A 75 -17.49 6.34 5.92
N GLY A 76 -18.53 6.83 6.60
CA GLY A 76 -18.43 7.42 7.94
C GLY A 76 -18.44 8.95 7.91
N SER A 77 -17.99 9.56 9.01
CA SER A 77 -18.01 11.01 9.21
C SER A 77 -16.78 11.49 10.01
N GLY A 78 -16.50 12.79 9.93
CA GLY A 78 -15.33 13.39 10.59
C GLY A 78 -14.06 13.28 9.75
N GLY A 79 -12.91 13.47 10.41
CA GLY A 79 -11.59 13.36 9.79
C GLY A 79 -10.91 12.03 10.13
N THR A 80 -10.25 11.40 9.16
CA THR A 80 -9.45 10.19 9.36
C THR A 80 -8.19 10.21 8.49
N SER A 81 -7.26 9.29 8.74
CA SER A 81 -6.18 8.98 7.81
C SER A 81 -6.62 7.84 6.88
N VAL A 82 -6.27 7.88 5.62
CA VAL A 82 -6.47 6.77 4.67
C VAL A 82 -5.15 6.42 4.04
N TYR A 83 -4.71 5.17 4.21
CA TYR A 83 -3.67 4.55 3.38
C TYR A 83 -4.34 3.79 2.23
N TYR A 84 -3.77 3.87 1.03
CA TYR A 84 -4.30 3.13 -0.12
C TYR A 84 -3.21 2.68 -1.10
N VAL A 85 -3.54 1.63 -1.85
CA VAL A 85 -2.80 1.10 -2.99
C VAL A 85 -3.69 1.21 -4.22
N LEU A 86 -3.33 2.12 -5.13
CA LEU A 86 -4.09 2.44 -6.35
C LEU A 86 -3.09 2.87 -7.43
N GLY A 87 -2.41 1.90 -8.04
CA GLY A 87 -1.24 2.10 -8.92
C GLY A 87 0.03 2.58 -8.18
N THR A 88 -0.14 3.45 -7.18
CA THR A 88 0.89 3.89 -6.23
C THR A 88 0.39 3.75 -4.79
N ASN A 89 1.32 3.79 -3.83
CA ASN A 89 1.02 3.71 -2.40
C ASN A 89 1.03 5.12 -1.80
N ARG A 90 -0.02 5.50 -1.06
CA ARG A 90 -0.17 6.83 -0.46
C ARG A 90 -0.86 6.77 0.90
N THR A 91 -0.57 7.76 1.73
CA THR A 91 -1.32 8.07 2.96
C THR A 91 -1.79 9.53 2.87
N GLU A 92 -3.08 9.78 3.12
CA GLU A 92 -3.68 11.11 3.10
C GLU A 92 -4.55 11.32 4.36
N GLN A 93 -4.53 12.53 4.93
CA GLN A 93 -5.50 12.91 5.96
C GLN A 93 -6.73 13.52 5.26
N VAL A 94 -7.91 12.98 5.50
CA VAL A 94 -9.12 13.25 4.72
C VAL A 94 -10.34 13.48 5.60
N SER A 95 -11.36 14.16 5.06
CA SER A 95 -12.71 14.21 5.62
C SER A 95 -13.59 13.14 4.98
N LEU A 96 -14.49 12.54 5.77
CA LEU A 96 -15.40 11.49 5.31
C LEU A 96 -16.80 12.03 4.98
N PRO A 97 -17.52 11.43 4.00
CA PRO A 97 -17.08 10.30 3.17
C PRO A 97 -16.01 10.70 2.14
N TRP A 98 -15.11 9.76 1.83
CA TRP A 98 -13.99 9.96 0.91
C TRP A 98 -14.05 8.99 -0.27
N LYS A 99 -13.53 9.43 -1.43
CA LYS A 99 -13.51 8.67 -2.69
C LYS A 99 -12.24 8.99 -3.47
N LYS A 100 -11.65 7.98 -4.09
CA LYS A 100 -10.52 8.08 -5.04
C LYS A 100 -10.76 7.15 -6.22
N SER A 101 -10.43 7.59 -7.42
CA SER A 101 -10.52 6.78 -8.64
C SER A 101 -9.23 6.93 -9.45
N ASP A 102 -8.81 5.86 -10.11
CA ASP A 102 -7.66 5.86 -11.03
C ASP A 102 -7.75 4.67 -12.00
N SER A 103 -7.08 4.79 -13.15
CA SER A 103 -7.00 3.76 -14.19
C SER A 103 -5.73 2.94 -14.00
N ILE A 104 -5.83 1.61 -13.85
CA ILE A 104 -4.68 0.73 -13.71
C ILE A 104 -4.53 -0.14 -14.94
N THR A 105 -3.41 -0.03 -15.65
CA THR A 105 -3.09 -0.86 -16.81
C THR A 105 -2.15 -2.00 -16.42
N LEU A 106 -2.57 -3.25 -16.65
CA LEU A 106 -1.79 -4.46 -16.39
C LEU A 106 -1.34 -5.12 -17.69
N ASN A 107 -0.05 -5.40 -17.79
CA ASN A 107 0.50 -6.23 -18.85
C ASN A 107 0.20 -7.73 -18.64
N SER A 108 0.49 -8.54 -19.66
CA SER A 108 0.21 -9.99 -19.67
C SER A 108 0.82 -10.77 -18.49
N THR A 109 1.96 -10.33 -17.94
CA THR A 109 2.56 -10.93 -16.74
C THR A 109 1.84 -10.50 -15.47
N GLN A 110 1.54 -9.20 -15.33
CA GLN A 110 0.81 -8.65 -14.19
C GLN A 110 -0.59 -9.24 -14.05
N ARG A 111 -1.28 -9.50 -15.16
CA ARG A 111 -2.56 -10.22 -15.19
C ARG A 111 -2.44 -11.64 -14.63
N LYS A 112 -1.41 -12.37 -15.06
CA LYS A 112 -1.15 -13.77 -14.63
C LYS A 112 -0.82 -13.89 -13.15
N VAL A 113 -0.09 -12.94 -12.55
CA VAL A 113 0.24 -12.95 -11.11
C VAL A 113 -0.77 -12.23 -10.22
N GLY A 114 -1.52 -11.28 -10.81
CA GLY A 114 -2.43 -10.38 -10.11
C GLY A 114 -1.74 -9.13 -9.54
N THR A 115 -2.48 -8.02 -9.47
CA THR A 115 -2.04 -6.78 -8.79
C THR A 115 -3.07 -6.36 -7.76
N ILE A 116 -2.63 -6.10 -6.54
CA ILE A 116 -3.51 -5.72 -5.42
C ILE A 116 -3.86 -4.23 -5.51
N VAL A 117 -5.15 -3.93 -5.34
CA VAL A 117 -5.66 -2.61 -4.97
C VAL A 117 -6.29 -2.69 -3.58
N SER A 118 -6.10 -1.65 -2.76
CA SER A 118 -6.61 -1.66 -1.39
C SER A 118 -6.83 -0.27 -0.81
N VAL A 119 -7.68 -0.20 0.21
CA VAL A 119 -7.86 0.97 1.07
C VAL A 119 -7.91 0.51 2.53
N VAL A 120 -7.14 1.20 3.37
CA VAL A 120 -7.00 0.97 4.81
C VAL A 120 -7.41 2.27 5.52
N PRO A 121 -8.67 2.39 5.94
CA PRO A 121 -9.14 3.53 6.72
C PRO A 121 -8.61 3.50 8.15
N GLY A 122 -8.22 4.66 8.68
CA GLY A 122 -8.13 4.88 10.11
C GLY A 122 -9.51 4.76 10.77
N PRO A 123 -9.58 4.41 12.07
CA PRO A 123 -10.83 4.19 12.78
C PRO A 123 -11.71 5.45 12.81
N VAL A 124 -13.03 5.24 12.80
CA VAL A 124 -14.03 6.32 12.81
C VAL A 124 -14.91 6.24 14.04
N THR A 125 -15.36 7.41 14.50
CA THR A 125 -16.34 7.50 15.59
C THR A 125 -17.72 7.07 15.10
N GLN A 126 -18.29 6.05 15.74
CA GLN A 126 -19.64 5.54 15.52
C GLN A 126 -20.68 6.39 16.25
N SER A 127 -21.97 6.13 15.99
CA SER A 127 -23.09 6.85 16.62
C SER A 127 -23.18 6.66 18.15
N ASP A 128 -22.57 5.60 18.70
CA ASP A 128 -22.44 5.36 20.14
C ASP A 128 -21.22 6.06 20.77
N GLY A 129 -20.46 6.85 19.98
CA GLY A 129 -19.26 7.55 20.40
C GLY A 129 -17.99 6.68 20.46
N ARG A 130 -18.06 5.38 20.16
CA ARG A 130 -16.90 4.49 20.14
C ARG A 130 -16.18 4.54 18.81
N LEU A 131 -14.88 4.22 18.82
CA LEU A 131 -14.12 4.01 17.58
C LEU A 131 -14.37 2.60 17.03
N ALA A 132 -14.52 2.49 15.72
CA ALA A 132 -14.66 1.21 15.02
C ALA A 132 -14.07 1.28 13.59
N ALA A 133 -14.10 0.16 12.85
CA ALA A 133 -13.71 0.17 11.44
C ALA A 133 -14.62 1.12 10.63
N ALA A 134 -14.03 1.88 9.71
CA ALA A 134 -14.79 2.66 8.75
C ALA A 134 -15.37 1.72 7.68
N PRO A 135 -16.62 1.95 7.21
CA PRO A 135 -17.11 1.26 6.03
C PRO A 135 -16.19 1.57 4.84
N CYS A 136 -15.89 0.59 4.00
CA CYS A 136 -15.12 0.79 2.78
C CYS A 136 -15.67 -0.05 1.62
N SER A 137 -15.41 0.38 0.39
CA SER A 137 -15.75 -0.40 -0.79
C SER A 137 -14.74 -0.22 -1.92
N ILE A 138 -14.66 -1.22 -2.79
CA ILE A 138 -13.87 -1.18 -4.03
C ILE A 138 -14.81 -1.49 -5.19
N THR A 139 -14.80 -0.61 -6.19
CA THR A 139 -15.48 -0.78 -7.47
C THR A 139 -14.44 -0.89 -8.57
N VAL A 140 -14.59 -1.87 -9.45
CA VAL A 140 -13.75 -2.10 -10.64
C VAL A 140 -14.68 -2.17 -11.85
N ASP A 141 -14.42 -1.35 -12.87
CA ASP A 141 -15.19 -1.27 -14.12
C ASP A 141 -16.71 -1.10 -13.88
N GLY A 142 -17.05 -0.26 -12.90
CA GLY A 142 -18.44 0.00 -12.49
C GLY A 142 -19.10 -1.10 -11.64
N LYS A 143 -18.43 -2.24 -11.43
CA LYS A 143 -18.91 -3.32 -10.56
C LYS A 143 -18.28 -3.22 -9.17
N LYS A 144 -19.11 -3.12 -8.11
CA LYS A 144 -18.60 -3.24 -6.74
C LYS A 144 -18.11 -4.67 -6.50
N VAL A 145 -16.82 -4.82 -6.19
CA VAL A 145 -16.12 -6.11 -5.96
C VAL A 145 -15.80 -6.37 -4.49
N VAL A 146 -15.74 -5.31 -3.67
CA VAL A 146 -15.62 -5.39 -2.21
C VAL A 146 -16.59 -4.40 -1.58
N ASP A 147 -17.31 -4.82 -0.55
CA ASP A 147 -18.16 -3.98 0.30
C ASP A 147 -17.98 -4.44 1.75
N ASP A 148 -17.33 -3.64 2.58
CA ASP A 148 -17.24 -3.87 4.02
C ASP A 148 -18.07 -2.78 4.75
N PRO A 149 -19.07 -3.17 5.55
CA PRO A 149 -19.94 -2.22 6.24
C PRO A 149 -19.25 -1.51 7.42
N GLY A 150 -18.02 -1.86 7.76
CA GLY A 150 -17.30 -1.34 8.92
C GLY A 150 -17.94 -1.79 10.24
N GLY A 151 -17.79 -0.97 11.28
CA GLY A 151 -18.29 -1.27 12.62
C GLY A 151 -17.33 -2.13 13.45
N ALA A 152 -17.84 -2.74 14.52
CA ALA A 152 -17.02 -3.42 15.53
C ALA A 152 -16.30 -4.67 15.00
N GLU A 153 -16.98 -5.43 14.13
CA GLU A 153 -16.46 -6.66 13.49
C GLU A 153 -16.05 -6.43 12.01
N GLY A 154 -16.10 -5.17 11.54
CA GLY A 154 -15.77 -4.79 10.17
C GLY A 154 -14.27 -4.89 9.88
N LYS A 155 -13.91 -5.12 8.62
CA LYS A 155 -12.50 -5.21 8.23
C LYS A 155 -11.87 -3.82 8.25
N HIS A 156 -10.69 -3.70 8.87
CA HIS A 156 -9.86 -2.49 8.78
C HIS A 156 -9.22 -2.27 7.40
N ILE A 157 -9.53 -3.12 6.41
CA ILE A 157 -9.00 -3.08 5.05
C ILE A 157 -10.05 -3.61 4.07
N CYS A 158 -10.27 -2.86 2.98
CA CYS A 158 -10.85 -3.40 1.76
C CYS A 158 -9.71 -3.68 0.78
N GLN A 159 -9.70 -4.86 0.18
CA GLN A 159 -8.64 -5.30 -0.74
C GLN A 159 -9.22 -6.16 -1.86
N TYR A 160 -8.74 -5.94 -3.08
CA TYR A 160 -9.07 -6.75 -4.25
C TYR A 160 -7.81 -7.01 -5.09
N THR A 161 -7.79 -8.11 -5.85
CA THR A 161 -6.71 -8.43 -6.79
C THR A 161 -7.25 -8.31 -8.21
N LEU A 162 -6.67 -7.40 -8.99
CA LEU A 162 -6.90 -7.27 -10.43
C LEU A 162 -6.14 -8.37 -11.18
N HIS A 163 -6.78 -8.95 -12.19
CA HIS A 163 -6.26 -10.02 -13.06
C HIS A 163 -6.68 -9.77 -14.50
#